data_AF-A0A6J4YF49-F1
#
_entry.id   AF-A0A6J4YF49-F1
#
_cell.length_a   1.000
_cell.length_b   1.000
_cell.length_c   1.000
_cell.angle_alpha   90.00
_cell.angle_beta   90.00
_cell.angle_gamma   90.00
#
_symmetry.space_group_name_H-M   'P 1'
#
loop_
_entity.id
_entity.type
_entity.pdbx_description
1 polymer ?
#
loop_
_entity_poly.entity_id
_entity_poly.type
_entity_poly.pdbx_seq_one_letter_code
_entity_poly.pdbx_strand_id
1 'polypeptide(L)' 'MKNIDLKKRLKRNRPMTSVTIRIPEDVIEDLKRIAPQLGFSGYQPLIRAYIGQGLRQDLARLE' A
#
# COMPACT_ATOMS: atom_id res chain seq x y z
N MET A 1 18.80 -2.60 -2.38
CA MET A 1 17.95 -3.41 -1.48
C MET A 1 18.72 -4.47 -0.72
N LYS A 2 19.13 -4.18 0.52
CA LYS A 2 19.80 -5.16 1.40
C LYS A 2 18.82 -6.26 1.87
N ASN A 3 19.30 -7.50 1.93
CA ASN A 3 18.59 -8.71 2.39
C ASN A 3 17.89 -8.56 3.77
N ILE A 4 18.32 -7.59 4.58
CA ILE A 4 17.82 -7.31 5.92
C ILE A 4 16.42 -6.64 5.89
N ASP A 5 16.12 -5.80 4.90
CA ASP A 5 14.83 -5.11 4.78
C ASP A 5 13.73 -6.03 4.26
N LEU A 6 14.08 -7.02 3.43
CA LEU A 6 13.13 -8.04 2.99
C LEU A 6 12.67 -8.91 4.16
N LYS A 7 13.60 -9.32 5.05
CA LYS A 7 13.28 -10.08 6.28
C LYS A 7 12.36 -9.30 7.22
N LYS A 8 12.56 -7.98 7.39
CA LYS A 8 11.66 -7.14 8.20
C LYS A 8 10.25 -7.06 7.60
N ARG A 9 10.14 -7.04 6.27
CA ARG A 9 8.85 -6.95 5.55
C ARG A 9 8.05 -8.24 5.58
N LEU A 10 8.70 -9.39 5.70
CA LEU A 10 8.07 -10.71 5.80
C LEU A 10 7.57 -11.05 7.22
N LYS A 11 7.85 -10.21 8.24
CA LYS A 11 7.30 -10.40 9.58
C LYS A 11 5.77 -10.23 9.58
N ARG A 12 5.07 -11.33 9.83
CA ARG A 12 3.60 -11.42 9.85
C ARG A 12 2.95 -10.52 10.90
N ASN A 13 3.52 -10.48 12.11
CA ASN A 13 3.04 -9.64 13.22
C ASN A 13 3.88 -8.37 13.35
N ARG A 14 3.81 -7.50 12.34
CA ARG A 14 4.41 -6.17 12.42
C ARG A 14 3.42 -5.19 13.08
N PRO A 15 3.90 -4.24 13.91
CA PRO A 15 3.04 -3.21 14.48
C PRO A 15 2.40 -2.39 13.34
N MET A 16 1.11 -2.08 13.50
CA MET A 16 0.36 -1.25 12.57
C MET A 16 -0.05 0.03 13.27
N THR A 17 -0.05 1.14 12.53
CA THR A 17 -0.51 2.45 12.99
C THR A 17 -1.73 2.85 12.17
N SER A 18 -2.81 3.24 12.84
CA SER A 18 -3.98 3.81 12.19
C SER A 18 -3.68 5.23 11.74
N VAL A 19 -3.99 5.56 10.48
CA VAL A 19 -3.84 6.90 9.91
C VAL A 19 -5.18 7.35 9.33
N THR A 20 -5.52 8.62 9.55
CA THR A 20 -6.71 9.25 8.96
C THR A 20 -6.27 10.15 7.81
N ILE A 21 -6.79 9.90 6.62
CA ILE A 21 -6.46 10.65 5.40
C ILE A 21 -7.77 11.11 4.77
N ARG A 22 -7.82 12.38 4.34
CA ARG A 22 -8.92 12.89 3.51
C ARG A 22 -8.61 12.63 2.05
N ILE A 23 -9.54 11.99 1.34
CA ILE A 23 -9.45 11.66 -0.08
C ILE A 23 -10.74 12.15 -0.73
N PRO A 24 -10.69 12.75 -1.94
CA PRO A 24 -11.88 13.10 -2.69
C PRO A 24 -12.83 11.91 -2.88
N GLU A 25 -14.13 12.16 -2.88
CA GLU A 25 -15.15 11.12 -2.94
C GLU A 25 -15.13 10.35 -4.27
N ASP A 26 -14.96 11.07 -5.38
CA ASP A 26 -14.81 10.51 -6.73
C ASP A 26 -13.64 9.52 -6.80
N VAL A 27 -12.51 9.84 -6.17
CA VAL A 27 -11.35 8.96 -6.10
C VAL A 27 -11.66 7.69 -5.29
N ILE A 28 -12.45 7.80 -4.21
CA ILE A 28 -12.87 6.62 -3.44
C ILE A 28 -13.78 5.72 -4.26
N GLU A 29 -14.69 6.28 -5.05
CA GLU A 29 -15.58 5.52 -5.93
C GLU A 29 -14.79 4.79 -7.04
N ASP A 30 -13.82 5.45 -7.65
CA ASP A 30 -12.93 4.80 -8.63
C ASP A 30 -12.13 3.67 -7.98
N LEU A 31 -11.58 3.89 -6.78
CA LEU A 31 -10.85 2.85 -6.04
C LEU A 31 -11.74 1.65 -5.71
N LYS A 32 -13.01 1.87 -5.32
CA LYS A 32 -13.99 0.80 -5.10
C LYS A 32 -14.25 0.01 -6.38
N ARG A 33 -14.36 0.69 -7.52
CA ARG A 33 -14.63 0.08 -8.82
C ARG A 33 -13.46 -0.79 -9.31
N ILE A 34 -12.22 -0.32 -9.17
CA ILE A 34 -11.05 -1.02 -9.71
C ILE A 34 -10.49 -2.10 -8.76
N ALA A 35 -10.68 -1.97 -7.45
CA ALA A 35 -10.19 -2.93 -6.47
C ALA A 35 -10.53 -4.41 -6.80
N PRO A 36 -11.80 -4.78 -7.06
CA PRO A 36 -12.13 -6.17 -7.40
C PRO A 36 -11.55 -6.60 -8.74
N GLN A 37 -11.47 -5.70 -9.73
CA GLN A 37 -10.87 -5.98 -11.04
C GLN A 37 -9.37 -6.30 -10.93
N LEU A 38 -8.70 -5.71 -9.93
CA LEU A 38 -7.29 -5.95 -9.62
C LEU A 38 -7.07 -7.07 -8.58
N GLY A 39 -8.14 -7.81 -8.20
CA GLY A 39 -8.05 -8.94 -7.27
C GLY A 39 -7.96 -8.55 -5.79
N PHE A 40 -8.26 -7.31 -5.43
CA PHE A 40 -8.31 -6.86 -4.04
C PHE A 40 -9.71 -7.02 -3.47
N SER A 41 -9.80 -7.33 -2.17
CA SER A 41 -11.08 -7.42 -1.45
C SER A 41 -11.79 -6.08 -1.22
N GLY A 42 -11.15 -4.96 -1.58
CA GLY A 42 -11.73 -3.62 -1.50
C GLY A 42 -10.69 -2.52 -1.68
N TYR A 43 -11.13 -1.26 -1.57
CA TYR A 43 -10.28 -0.09 -1.82
C TYR A 43 -9.18 0.09 -0.76
N GLN A 44 -9.41 -0.27 0.51
CA GLN A 44 -8.40 -0.13 1.56
C GLN A 44 -7.15 -1.01 1.33
N PRO A 45 -7.27 -2.32 1.00
CA PRO A 45 -6.15 -3.13 0.54
C PRO A 45 -5.42 -2.54 -0.67
N LEU A 46 -6.16 -2.02 -1.65
CA LEU A 46 -5.60 -1.43 -2.86
C LEU A 46 -4.76 -0.18 -2.54
N ILE A 47 -5.28 0.73 -1.72
CA ILE A 47 -4.56 1.93 -1.26
C ILE A 47 -3.21 1.54 -0.63
N ARG A 48 -3.22 0.55 0.28
CA ARG A 48 -1.97 0.06 0.91
C ARG A 48 -0.99 -0.50 -0.11
N ALA A 49 -1.49 -1.18 -1.15
CA ALA A 49 -0.66 -1.73 -2.21
C ALA A 49 0.00 -0.61 -3.04
N TYR A 50 -0.75 0.41 -3.46
CA TYR A 50 -0.23 1.56 -4.19
C TYR A 50 0.81 2.35 -3.40
N ILE A 51 0.52 2.68 -2.13
CA ILE A 51 1.49 3.33 -1.24
C ILE A 51 2.77 2.48 -1.14
N GLY A 52 2.60 1.17 -0.90
CA GLY A 52 3.74 0.26 -0.77
C GLY A 52 4.57 0.17 -2.05
N GLN A 53 3.95 0.20 -3.22
CA GLN A 53 4.63 0.15 -4.52
C GLN A 53 5.40 1.45 -4.79
N GLY A 54 4.75 2.61 -4.69
CA GLY A 54 5.40 3.90 -4.91
C GLY A 54 6.57 4.12 -3.96
N LEU A 55 6.35 3.89 -2.66
CA LEU A 55 7.40 4.04 -1.65
C LEU A 55 8.59 3.10 -1.90
N ARG A 56 8.37 1.89 -2.43
CA ARG A 56 9.49 0.99 -2.79
C ARG A 56 10.35 1.57 -3.91
N GLN A 57 9.73 2.16 -4.92
CA GLN A 57 10.45 2.72 -6.06
C GLN A 57 11.27 3.93 -5.62
N ASP A 58 10.70 4.83 -4.82
CA ASP A 58 11.42 6.02 -4.36
C ASP A 58 12.53 5.68 -3.36
N LEU A 59 12.29 4.76 -2.41
CA LEU A 59 13.35 4.29 -1.51
C LEU A 59 14.52 3.65 -2.28
N ALA A 60 14.23 2.94 -3.38
CA ALA A 60 15.27 2.34 -4.21
C ALA A 60 16.09 3.37 -5.01
N ARG A 61 15.59 4.60 -5.20
CA ARG A 61 16.33 5.71 -5.84
C ARG A 61 17.23 6.47 -4.87
N LEU A 62 16.97 6.36 -3.57
CA LEU A 62 17.76 6.99 -2.51
C LEU A 62 18.91 6.08 -2.02
N GLU A 63 18.92 4.80 -2.41
CA GLU A 63 20.01 3.84 -2.22
C GLU A 63 20.96 3.81 -3.43
#